data_AF-A0A8J6GME6-F1
#
_entry.id   AF-A0A8J6GME6-F1
#
_cell.length_a   1.000
_cell.length_b   1.000
_cell.length_c   1.000
_cell.angle_alpha   90.00
_cell.angle_beta   90.00
_cell.angle_gamma   90.00
#
_symmetry.space_group_name_H-M   'P 1'
#
loop_
_entity.id
_entity.type
_entity.pdbx_description
1 polymer ?
#
loop_
_entity_poly.entity_id
_entity_poly.type
_entity_poly.pdbx_seq_one_letter_code
_entity_poly.pdbx_strand_id
1 'polypeptide(L)'
;MSTEDEATETIPFDPVFLKFKRHKVMISNAIKKPFPFLEVLRDNNLITEKMYTDFKDSCTNLVPVQKVVYRALEELEKRFDLNVLWVLFSPGNLMEYPDLEPISKDFENGNLV
;
A
#
# COMPACT_ATOMS: atom_id res chain seq x y z
N MET A 1 -10.20 39.14 11.55
CA MET A 1 -10.80 38.74 10.26
C MET A 1 -9.83 39.19 9.18
N SER A 2 -9.28 38.34 8.33
CA SER A 2 -9.66 36.98 7.96
C SER A 2 -8.42 36.16 7.63
N THR A 3 -8.44 34.91 8.10
CA THR A 3 -7.68 33.78 7.56
C THR A 3 -8.09 33.54 6.12
N GLU A 4 -7.12 33.29 5.24
CA GLU A 4 -7.22 32.41 4.06
C GLU A 4 -5.95 32.63 3.23
N ASP A 5 -4.99 31.74 3.42
CA ASP A 5 -4.14 31.20 2.36
C ASP A 5 -3.54 29.92 2.96
N GLU A 6 -4.40 28.91 3.17
CA GLU A 6 -3.91 27.55 3.21
C GLU A 6 -3.38 27.27 1.80
N ALA A 7 -2.07 27.43 1.63
CA ALA A 7 -1.35 26.94 0.49
C ALA A 7 -1.74 25.46 0.35
N THR A 8 -2.59 25.19 -0.64
CA THR A 8 -2.86 23.84 -1.09
C THR A 8 -1.54 23.31 -1.59
N GLU A 9 -0.81 22.62 -0.71
CA GLU A 9 0.40 21.88 -1.04
C GLU A 9 0.06 21.08 -2.28
N THR A 10 0.64 21.52 -3.38
CA THR A 10 0.42 20.97 -4.69
C THR A 10 1.09 19.61 -4.64
N ILE A 11 0.34 18.58 -4.22
CA ILE A 11 0.84 17.20 -4.20
C ILE A 11 1.41 16.99 -5.60
N PRO A 12 2.71 16.70 -5.74
CA PRO A 12 3.30 16.58 -7.06
C PRO A 12 2.48 15.53 -7.80
N PHE A 13 2.14 15.82 -9.06
CA PHE A 13 1.57 14.87 -10.00
C PHE A 13 2.62 13.79 -10.28
N ASP A 14 2.99 13.03 -9.26
CA ASP A 14 3.88 11.89 -9.38
C ASP A 14 3.08 10.79 -10.08
N PRO A 15 3.42 10.45 -11.34
CA PRO A 15 2.71 9.42 -12.09
C PRO A 15 2.70 8.09 -11.33
N VAL A 16 3.74 7.82 -10.54
CA VAL A 16 3.89 6.61 -9.72
C VAL A 16 2.88 6.59 -8.58
N PHE A 17 2.67 7.72 -7.89
CA PHE A 17 1.64 7.85 -6.85
C PHE A 17 0.23 7.66 -7.42
N LEU A 18 -0.09 8.31 -8.55
CA LEU A 18 -1.39 8.15 -9.19
C LEU A 18 -1.62 6.70 -9.64
N LYS A 19 -0.57 6.04 -10.11
CA LYS A 19 -0.59 4.63 -10.46
C LYS A 19 -0.84 3.74 -9.25
N PHE A 20 -0.20 4.01 -8.11
CA PHE A 20 -0.49 3.34 -6.84
C PHE A 20 -1.97 3.46 -6.46
N LYS A 21 -2.53 4.67 -6.50
CA LYS A 21 -3.95 4.90 -6.19
C LYS A 21 -4.89 4.07 -7.08
N ARG A 22 -4.61 4.01 -8.39
CA ARG A 22 -5.40 3.22 -9.35
C ARG A 22 -5.32 1.71 -9.09
N HIS A 23 -4.17 1.23 -8.61
CA HIS A 23 -3.93 -0.20 -8.41
C HIS A 23 -4.32 -0.74 -7.02
N LYS A 24 -4.69 0.10 -6.04
CA LYS A 24 -5.00 -0.37 -4.67
C LYS A 24 -5.97 -1.54 -4.62
N VAL A 25 -7.04 -1.50 -5.43
CA VAL A 25 -8.03 -2.58 -5.50
C VAL A 25 -7.39 -3.86 -6.05
N MET A 26 -6.62 -3.77 -7.13
CA MET A 26 -5.94 -4.92 -7.73
C MET A 26 -4.92 -5.53 -6.76
N ILE A 27 -4.11 -4.69 -6.10
CA ILE A 27 -3.14 -5.12 -5.08
C ILE A 27 -3.87 -5.84 -3.93
N SER A 28 -4.99 -5.27 -3.47
CA SER A 28 -5.77 -5.87 -2.38
C SER A 28 -6.38 -7.23 -2.73
N ASN A 29 -6.74 -7.44 -3.99
CA ASN A 29 -7.25 -8.72 -4.47
C ASN A 29 -6.15 -9.77 -4.69
N ALA A 30 -4.94 -9.34 -5.03
CA ALA A 30 -3.78 -10.22 -5.20
C ALA A 30 -3.28 -10.79 -3.86
N ILE A 31 -3.36 -10.01 -2.77
CA ILE A 31 -2.94 -10.44 -1.44
C ILE A 31 -4.08 -11.20 -0.75
N LYS A 32 -4.00 -12.53 -0.80
CA LYS A 32 -5.07 -13.44 -0.30
C LYS A 32 -4.86 -13.90 1.14
N LYS A 33 -3.71 -13.61 1.75
CA LYS A 33 -3.38 -13.96 3.13
C LYS A 33 -2.73 -12.78 3.85
N PRO A 34 -2.99 -12.59 5.15
CA PRO A 34 -2.41 -11.48 5.91
C PRO A 34 -0.89 -11.62 6.12
N PHE A 35 -0.39 -12.86 6.29
CA PHE A 35 1.04 -13.14 6.37
C PHE A 35 1.59 -13.48 4.97
N PRO A 36 2.78 -12.96 4.60
CA PRO A 36 3.68 -12.09 5.36
C PRO A 36 3.39 -10.59 5.23
N PHE A 37 2.36 -10.19 4.48
CA PHE A 37 2.11 -8.79 4.13
C PHE A 37 2.11 -7.83 5.34
N LEU A 38 1.32 -8.11 6.39
CA LEU A 38 1.21 -7.20 7.54
C LEU A 38 2.52 -7.11 8.34
N GLU A 39 3.22 -8.23 8.48
CA GLU A 39 4.51 -8.32 9.17
C GLU A 39 5.57 -7.51 8.42
N VAL A 40 5.64 -7.66 7.10
CA VAL A 40 6.56 -6.91 6.25
C VAL A 40 6.31 -5.41 6.35
N LEU A 41 5.04 -4.97 6.39
CA LEU A 41 4.73 -3.54 6.58
C LEU A 41 5.18 -3.04 7.95
N ARG A 42 4.92 -3.80 9.02
CA ARG A 42 5.30 -3.43 10.39
C ARG A 42 6.82 -3.36 10.55
N ASP A 43 7.53 -4.38 10.09
CA ASP A 43 8.98 -4.53 10.25
C ASP A 43 9.76 -3.45 9.47
N ASN A 44 9.17 -2.90 8.40
CA ASN A 44 9.70 -1.77 7.63
C ASN A 44 9.17 -0.41 8.11
N ASN A 45 8.54 -0.35 9.30
CA ASN A 45 7.93 0.85 9.87
C ASN A 45 6.92 1.55 8.93
N LEU A 46 6.30 0.80 8.01
CA LEU A 46 5.25 1.26 7.09
C LEU A 46 3.84 1.22 7.71
N ILE A 47 3.69 0.64 8.89
CA ILE A 47 2.52 0.80 9.76
C ILE A 47 2.98 0.85 11.21
N THR A 48 2.15 1.39 12.11
CA THR A 48 2.45 1.37 13.55
C THR A 48 2.06 0.03 14.17
N GLU A 49 2.62 -0.32 15.33
CA GLU A 49 2.19 -1.51 16.10
C GLU A 49 0.68 -1.54 16.37
N LYS A 50 0.10 -0.36 16.63
CA LYS A 50 -1.34 -0.22 16.82
C LYS A 50 -2.11 -0.62 15.56
N MET A 51 -1.73 -0.05 14.41
CA MET A 51 -2.35 -0.39 13.12
C MET A 51 -2.18 -1.87 12.78
N TYR A 52 -0.99 -2.43 13.01
CA TYR A 52 -0.72 -3.86 12.81
C TYR A 52 -1.64 -4.74 13.64
N THR A 53 -1.80 -4.44 14.93
CA THR A 53 -2.71 -5.16 15.83
C THR A 53 -4.15 -5.06 15.34
N ASP A 54 -4.61 -3.84 15.03
CA ASP A 54 -5.97 -3.59 14.53
C ASP A 54 -6.27 -4.35 13.21
N PHE A 55 -5.28 -4.45 12.31
CA PHE A 55 -5.41 -5.20 11.06
C PHE A 55 -5.44 -6.72 11.29
N LYS A 56 -4.59 -7.24 12.18
CA LYS A 56 -4.61 -8.67 12.54
C LYS A 56 -5.91 -9.07 13.22
N ASP A 57 -6.42 -8.25 14.12
CA ASP A 57 -7.69 -8.48 14.79
C ASP A 57 -8.84 -8.44 13.77
N SER A 58 -8.81 -7.53 12.80
CA SER A 58 -9.78 -7.48 11.70
C SER A 58 -9.81 -8.80 10.91
N CYS A 59 -8.64 -9.36 10.57
CA CYS A 59 -8.55 -10.66 9.88
C CYS A 59 -9.13 -11.81 10.72
N THR A 60 -8.97 -11.76 12.05
CA THR A 60 -9.50 -12.77 12.98
C THR A 60 -11.03 -12.67 13.11
N ASN A 61 -11.58 -11.47 13.02
CA ASN A 61 -13.01 -11.18 13.10
C ASN A 61 -13.77 -11.39 11.78
N LEU A 62 -13.27 -12.27 10.89
CA LEU A 62 -13.86 -12.63 9.59
C LEU A 62 -14.06 -11.45 8.63
N VAL A 63 -13.36 -10.33 8.82
CA VAL A 63 -13.28 -9.30 7.78
C VAL A 63 -12.49 -9.89 6.61
N PRO A 64 -12.98 -9.81 5.36
CA PRO A 64 -12.25 -10.31 4.21
C PRO A 64 -10.84 -9.70 4.14
N VAL A 65 -9.83 -10.55 3.94
CA VAL A 65 -8.41 -10.15 3.91
C VAL A 65 -8.19 -8.99 2.94
N GLN A 66 -8.84 -9.01 1.78
CA GLN A 66 -8.73 -7.96 0.76
C GLN A 66 -9.18 -6.59 1.31
N LYS A 67 -10.22 -6.55 2.15
CA LYS A 67 -10.65 -5.29 2.78
C LYS A 67 -9.63 -4.79 3.80
N VAL A 68 -9.01 -5.70 4.55
CA VAL A 68 -7.93 -5.35 5.49
C VAL A 68 -6.70 -4.83 4.74
N VAL A 69 -6.32 -5.50 3.66
CA VAL A 69 -5.21 -5.07 2.79
C VAL A 69 -5.51 -3.70 2.18
N TYR A 70 -6.72 -3.49 1.65
CA TYR A 70 -7.10 -2.20 1.08
C TYR A 70 -6.99 -1.06 2.11
N ARG A 71 -7.44 -1.28 3.36
CA ARG A 71 -7.26 -0.32 4.46
C ARG A 71 -5.79 -0.07 4.79
N ALA A 72 -4.96 -1.10 4.80
CA ALA A 72 -3.52 -0.92 4.97
C ALA A 72 -2.93 -0.05 3.84
N LEU A 73 -3.32 -0.29 2.59
CA LEU A 73 -2.90 0.52 1.44
C LEU A 73 -3.38 1.98 1.52
N GLU A 74 -4.54 2.25 2.12
CA GLU A 74 -4.98 3.63 2.43
C GLU A 74 -4.07 4.33 3.44
N GLU A 75 -3.54 3.60 4.43
CA GLU A 75 -2.55 4.15 5.36
C GLU A 75 -1.19 4.38 4.70
N LEU A 76 -0.79 3.52 3.76
CA LEU A 76 0.44 3.72 2.98
C LEU A 76 0.31 4.93 2.02
N GLU A 77 -0.87 5.16 1.44
CA GLU A 77 -1.13 6.28 0.53
C GLU A 77 -0.84 7.64 1.19
N LYS A 78 -1.16 7.80 2.49
CA LYS A 78 -0.97 9.06 3.23
C LYS A 78 0.49 9.48 3.37
N ARG A 79 1.42 8.55 3.19
CA ARG A 79 2.86 8.75 3.35
C ARG A 79 3.66 8.12 2.21
N PHE A 80 3.02 8.06 1.04
CA PHE A 80 3.55 7.32 -0.08
C PHE A 80 4.94 7.82 -0.47
N ASP A 81 5.86 6.88 -0.61
CA ASP A 81 7.19 7.07 -1.13
C ASP A 81 7.62 5.82 -1.92
N LEU A 82 8.81 5.86 -2.53
CA LEU A 82 9.31 4.69 -3.27
C LEU A 82 9.55 3.48 -2.37
N ASN A 83 9.86 3.68 -1.09
CA ASN A 83 10.08 2.58 -0.14
C ASN A 83 8.80 1.74 0.04
N VAL A 84 7.61 2.37 0.01
CA VAL A 84 6.32 1.65 -0.03
C VAL A 84 6.28 0.62 -1.16
N LEU A 85 6.66 1.02 -2.38
CA LEU A 85 6.65 0.11 -3.53
C LEU A 85 7.69 -1.00 -3.42
N TRP A 86 8.90 -0.66 -2.96
CA TRP A 86 9.98 -1.62 -2.79
C TRP A 86 9.63 -2.71 -1.78
N VAL A 87 8.98 -2.33 -0.68
CA VAL A 87 8.52 -3.28 0.33
C VAL A 87 7.33 -4.10 -0.18
N LEU A 88 6.35 -3.44 -0.83
CA LEU A 88 5.15 -4.09 -1.37
C LEU A 88 5.51 -5.17 -2.41
N PHE A 89 6.37 -4.84 -3.37
CA PHE A 89 6.82 -5.73 -4.44
C PHE A 89 8.15 -6.40 -4.15
N SER A 90 8.49 -6.57 -2.87
CA SER A 90 9.69 -7.31 -2.48
C SER A 90 9.67 -8.74 -3.02
N PRO A 91 10.83 -9.37 -3.29
CA PRO A 91 10.89 -10.74 -3.80
C PRO A 91 10.11 -11.74 -2.93
N GLY A 92 10.12 -11.57 -1.60
CA GLY A 92 9.34 -12.39 -0.68
C GLY A 92 7.83 -12.25 -0.87
N ASN A 93 7.34 -11.02 -1.04
CA ASN A 93 5.91 -10.78 -1.33
C ASN A 93 5.52 -11.28 -2.71
N LEU A 94 6.35 -11.10 -3.74
CA LEU A 94 6.07 -11.63 -5.08
C LEU A 94 6.03 -13.17 -5.09
N MET A 95 6.85 -13.83 -4.27
CA MET A 95 6.83 -15.28 -4.13
C MET A 95 5.58 -15.79 -3.42
N GLU A 96 5.14 -15.15 -2.34
CA GLU A 96 3.90 -15.55 -1.64
C GLU A 96 2.63 -15.14 -2.41
N TYR A 97 2.69 -14.00 -3.11
CA TYR A 97 1.57 -13.39 -3.82
C TYR A 97 1.91 -13.21 -5.31
N PRO A 98 1.93 -14.29 -6.11
CA PRO A 98 2.32 -14.21 -7.52
C PRO A 98 1.39 -13.32 -8.36
N ASP A 99 0.14 -13.12 -7.92
CA ASP A 99 -0.80 -12.20 -8.57
C ASP A 99 -0.36 -10.71 -8.47
N LEU A 100 0.65 -10.38 -7.65
CA LEU A 100 1.29 -9.06 -7.62
C LEU A 100 2.28 -8.83 -8.78
N GLU A 101 2.81 -9.88 -9.39
CA GLU A 101 3.82 -9.77 -10.46
C GLU A 101 3.35 -8.93 -11.67
N PRO A 102 2.15 -9.14 -12.26
CA PRO A 102 1.68 -8.30 -13.36
C PRO A 102 1.49 -6.84 -12.94
N ILE A 103 1.15 -6.60 -11.67
CA ILE A 103 1.00 -5.25 -11.13
C ILE A 103 2.38 -4.58 -11.01
N SER A 104 3.37 -5.28 -10.44
CA SER A 104 4.76 -4.79 -10.33
C SER A 104 5.33 -4.41 -11.70
N LYS A 105 5.15 -5.27 -12.71
CA LYS A 105 5.60 -5.00 -14.08
C LYS A 105 4.95 -3.75 -14.66
N ASP A 106 3.70 -3.47 -14.32
CA ASP A 106 3.08 -2.22 -14.75
C ASP A 106 3.85 -1.02 -14.18
N PHE A 107 4.24 -1.02 -12.89
CA PHE A 107 5.08 0.04 -12.31
C PHE A 107 6.45 0.18 -12.98
N GLU A 108 7.07 -0.91 -13.43
CA GLU A 108 8.33 -0.89 -14.17
C GLU A 108 8.17 -0.33 -15.60
N ASN A 109 7.08 -0.69 -16.28
CA ASN A 109 6.81 -0.31 -17.67
C ASN A 109 6.27 1.13 -17.82
N GLY A 110 5.89 1.77 -16.71
CA GLY A 110 5.42 3.15 -16.66
C GLY A 110 6.53 4.16 -16.42
N ASN A 111 7.56 4.21 -17.28
CA ASN A 111 8.61 5.23 -17.40
C ASN A 111 8.99 5.99 -16.10
N LEU A 112 10.02 5.49 -15.40
CA LEU A 112 11.00 6.32 -14.70
C LEU A 112 12.09 6.80 -15.69
N VAL A 113 11.68 7.39 -16.82
CA VAL A 113 12.56 8.02 -17.82
C VAL A 113 12.09 9.44 -18.09
#